data_AF-A0A965UWG2-F1
#
_entry.id   AF-A0A965UWG2-F1
#
_cell.length_a   1.000
_cell.length_b   1.000
_cell.length_c   1.000
_cell.angle_alpha   90.00
_cell.angle_beta   90.00
_cell.angle_gamma   90.00
#
_symmetry.space_group_name_H-M   'P 1'
#
loop_
_entity.id
_entity.type
_entity.pdbx_description
1 polymer ?
#
loop_
_entity_poly.entity_id
_entity_poly.type
_entity_poly.pdbx_seq_one_letter_code
_entity_poly.pdbx_strand_id
1 'polypeptide(L)'
;MFVPGSVSRANENVDTRVYLVVESDTLTKPQMGAVFQAMRDLFKMKMYAVVDTGGKSLHGWFENPPKKEWMEQLKAFLVPLGCDPATFKPSQPVRIPGAKRNDTAYQSFLWFCKEGK
;
A
#
# COMPACT_ATOMS: atom_id res chain seq x y z
N MET A 1 -0.33 12.60 4.06
CA MET A 1 -0.01 14.04 4.01
C MET A 1 0.63 14.39 5.32
N PHE A 2 1.75 15.13 5.28
CA PHE A 2 2.40 15.62 6.49
C PHE A 2 1.85 16.99 6.85
N VAL A 3 1.88 17.34 8.14
CA VAL A 3 1.52 18.67 8.63
C VAL A 3 2.42 19.70 7.93
N PRO A 4 1.87 20.82 7.40
CA PRO A 4 2.67 21.86 6.75
C PRO A 4 3.83 22.34 7.64
N GLY A 5 5.03 22.47 7.07
CA GLY A 5 6.25 22.85 7.81
C GLY A 5 6.99 21.68 8.48
N SER A 6 6.48 20.45 8.40
CA SER A 6 7.21 19.27 8.89
C SER A 6 8.52 19.05 8.12
N VAL A 7 9.63 18.91 8.84
CA VAL A 7 10.97 18.65 8.27
C VAL A 7 11.49 17.23 8.53
N SER A 8 10.71 16.40 9.24
CA SER A 8 11.11 15.03 9.58
C SER A 8 9.99 14.03 9.36
N ARG A 9 10.39 12.81 9.02
CA ARG A 9 9.49 11.67 8.83
C ARG A 9 9.20 11.02 10.19
N ALA A 10 8.07 11.37 10.78
CA ALA A 10 7.57 10.80 12.02
C ALA A 10 6.05 10.59 11.93
N ASN A 11 5.48 9.65 12.68
CA ASN A 11 4.04 9.38 12.64
C ASN A 11 3.24 10.57 13.16
N GLU A 12 3.78 11.28 14.14
CA GLU A 12 3.19 12.45 14.79
C GLU A 12 3.08 13.63 13.82
N ASN A 13 3.93 13.65 12.78
CA ASN A 13 3.92 14.67 11.73
C ASN A 13 2.94 14.35 10.59
N VAL A 14 2.26 13.20 10.62
CA VAL A 14 1.28 12.83 9.60
C VAL A 14 -0.06 13.46 9.96
N ASP A 15 -0.54 14.34 9.09
CA ASP A 15 -1.86 14.94 9.19
C ASP A 15 -2.95 13.92 8.79
N THR A 16 -2.93 13.50 7.51
CA THR A 16 -3.96 12.62 6.96
C THR A 16 -3.35 11.50 6.14
N ARG A 17 -3.78 10.25 6.37
CA ARG A 17 -3.47 9.11 5.50
C ARG A 17 -4.61 8.86 4.53
N VAL A 18 -4.37 9.08 3.23
CA VAL A 18 -5.39 8.94 2.18
C VAL A 18 -5.59 7.46 1.79
N TYR A 19 -4.48 6.72 1.61
CA TYR A 19 -4.51 5.33 1.17
C TYR A 19 -3.73 4.43 2.12
N LEU A 20 -4.23 3.21 2.30
CA LEU A 20 -3.44 2.09 2.82
C LEU A 20 -2.75 1.42 1.64
N VAL A 21 -1.42 1.33 1.69
CA VAL A 21 -0.66 0.55 0.70
C VAL A 21 -0.30 -0.77 1.35
N VAL A 22 -0.48 -1.86 0.62
CA VAL A 22 -0.09 -3.21 1.05
C VAL A 22 0.91 -3.77 0.05
N GLU A 23 2.04 -4.25 0.57
CA GLU A 23 3.08 -4.91 -0.21
C GLU A 23 3.69 -6.09 0.56
N SER A 24 4.56 -6.83 -0.12
CA SER A 24 5.43 -7.85 0.47
C SER A 24 6.72 -7.95 -0.34
N ASP A 25 7.83 -8.15 0.37
CA ASP A 25 9.13 -8.49 -0.24
C ASP A 25 9.32 -10.02 -0.40
N THR A 26 8.48 -10.84 0.24
CA THR A 26 8.61 -12.31 0.24
C THR A 26 7.63 -13.00 -0.69
N LEU A 27 6.46 -12.40 -0.92
CA LEU A 27 5.45 -12.95 -1.83
C LEU A 27 5.78 -12.64 -3.29
N THR A 28 5.51 -13.62 -4.15
CA THR A 28 5.56 -13.43 -5.61
C THR A 28 4.43 -12.51 -6.08
N LYS A 29 4.58 -11.90 -7.27
CA LYS A 29 3.54 -11.03 -7.85
C LYS A 29 2.16 -11.71 -7.94
N PRO A 30 2.02 -12.99 -8.37
CA PRO A 30 0.73 -13.67 -8.34
C PRO A 30 0.14 -13.83 -6.94
N GLN A 31 0.97 -14.15 -5.93
CA GLN A 31 0.53 -14.25 -4.54
C GLN A 31 0.07 -12.89 -4.00
N MET A 32 0.79 -11.81 -4.33
CA MET A 32 0.33 -10.44 -4.00
C MET A 32 -0.99 -10.10 -4.68
N GLY A 33 -1.18 -10.51 -5.94
CA GLY A 33 -2.47 -10.38 -6.63
C GLY A 33 -3.61 -11.10 -5.89
N ALA A 34 -3.37 -12.31 -5.38
CA ALA A 34 -4.34 -13.05 -4.58
C ALA A 34 -4.64 -12.36 -3.24
N VAL A 35 -3.65 -11.76 -2.58
CA VAL A 35 -3.85 -10.93 -1.38
C VAL A 35 -4.73 -9.72 -1.71
N PHE A 36 -4.46 -9.02 -2.81
CA PHE A 36 -5.27 -7.87 -3.22
C PHE A 36 -6.71 -8.27 -3.53
N GLN A 37 -6.89 -9.42 -4.18
CA GLN A 37 -8.21 -9.99 -4.41
C GLN A 37 -8.91 -10.30 -3.09
N ALA A 38 -8.25 -10.93 -2.13
CA ALA A 38 -8.83 -11.20 -0.82
C ALA A 38 -9.23 -9.91 -0.08
N MET A 39 -8.42 -8.85 -0.16
CA MET A 39 -8.75 -7.52 0.38
C MET A 39 -10.03 -6.93 -0.25
N ARG A 40 -10.17 -7.01 -1.57
CA ARG A 40 -11.38 -6.57 -2.27
C ARG A 40 -12.60 -7.45 -1.96
N ASP A 41 -12.43 -8.76 -2.03
CA ASP A 41 -13.57 -9.69 -2.05
C ASP A 41 -14.04 -10.05 -0.64
N LEU A 42 -13.14 -10.22 0.33
CA LEU A 42 -13.48 -10.59 1.70
C LEU A 42 -13.70 -9.37 2.58
N PHE A 43 -12.78 -8.40 2.53
CA PHE A 43 -12.84 -7.20 3.37
C PHE A 43 -13.62 -6.05 2.72
N LYS A 44 -14.08 -6.23 1.47
CA LYS A 44 -14.86 -5.25 0.70
C LYS A 44 -14.16 -3.89 0.57
N MET A 45 -12.83 -3.90 0.62
CA MET A 45 -12.03 -2.69 0.50
C MET A 45 -11.95 -2.23 -0.95
N LYS A 46 -12.15 -0.94 -1.17
CA LYS A 46 -11.88 -0.32 -2.47
C LYS A 46 -10.39 -0.32 -2.78
N MET A 47 -10.02 -0.85 -3.94
CA MET A 47 -8.67 -0.72 -4.48
C MET A 47 -8.65 0.38 -5.54
N TYR A 48 -7.64 1.24 -5.48
CA TYR A 48 -7.47 2.38 -6.38
C TYR A 48 -6.36 2.16 -7.40
N ALA A 49 -5.33 1.39 -7.03
CA ALA A 49 -4.22 1.13 -7.93
C ALA A 49 -3.49 -0.17 -7.60
N VAL A 50 -2.87 -0.74 -8.63
CA VAL A 50 -1.79 -1.72 -8.50
C VAL A 50 -0.56 -1.14 -9.18
N VAL A 51 0.53 -0.99 -8.44
CA VAL A 51 1.79 -0.43 -8.92
C VAL A 51 2.84 -1.53 -8.95
N ASP A 52 3.45 -1.73 -10.12
CA ASP A 52 4.69 -2.49 -10.24
C ASP A 52 5.84 -1.61 -9.78
N THR A 53 6.63 -2.09 -8.83
CA THR A 53 7.74 -1.32 -8.27
C THR A 53 8.99 -1.30 -9.16
N GLY A 54 8.92 -1.87 -10.35
CA GLY A 54 10.09 -2.07 -11.24
C GLY A 54 11.02 -3.16 -10.73
N GLY A 55 10.51 -4.04 -9.86
CA GLY A 55 11.28 -5.12 -9.24
C GLY A 55 10.41 -6.36 -9.03
N LYS A 56 10.57 -7.00 -7.88
CA LYS A 56 9.84 -8.24 -7.54
C LYS A 56 8.47 -7.99 -6.88
N SER A 57 8.24 -6.82 -6.29
CA SER A 57 7.03 -6.54 -5.50
C SER A 57 5.98 -5.74 -6.28
N LEU A 58 4.73 -5.91 -5.86
CA LEU A 58 3.59 -5.08 -6.23
C LEU A 58 3.10 -4.30 -5.01
N HIS A 59 2.67 -3.07 -5.24
CA HIS A 59 1.98 -2.26 -4.23
C HIS A 59 0.50 -2.16 -4.59
N GLY A 60 -0.37 -2.64 -3.71
CA GLY A 60 -1.81 -2.45 -3.83
C GLY A 60 -2.22 -1.23 -3.01
N TRP A 61 -2.88 -0.26 -3.64
CA TRP A 61 -3.36 0.95 -2.99
C TRP A 61 -4.85 0.81 -2.69
N PHE A 62 -5.21 0.81 -1.43
CA PHE A 62 -6.57 0.63 -0.92
C PHE A 62 -7.05 1.87 -0.17
N GLU A 63 -8.37 1.96 0.02
CA GLU A 63 -8.92 2.94 0.96
C GLU A 63 -8.30 2.77 2.34
N ASN A 64 -8.06 3.89 3.03
CA ASN A 64 -7.61 3.83 4.41
C ASN A 64 -8.80 3.42 5.30
N PRO A 65 -8.68 2.38 6.14
CA PRO A 65 -9.77 1.98 7.04
C PRO A 65 -10.21 3.15 7.94
N PRO A 66 -11.52 3.42 8.08
CA PRO A 66 -12.03 4.56 8.86
C PRO A 66 -11.89 4.35 10.37
N LYS A 67 -11.70 3.11 10.81
CA LYS A 67 -11.63 2.71 12.22
C LYS A 67 -10.30 2.05 12.53
N LYS A 68 -9.73 2.38 13.69
CA LYS A 68 -8.45 1.84 14.14
C LYS A 68 -8.51 0.32 14.32
N GLU A 69 -9.62 -0.19 14.84
CA GLU A 69 -9.82 -1.62 15.08
C GLU A 69 -9.79 -2.42 13.77
N TRP A 70 -10.32 -1.84 12.68
CA TRP A 70 -10.29 -2.47 11.35
C TRP A 70 -8.86 -2.53 10.80
N MET A 71 -8.08 -1.46 11.02
CA MET A 71 -6.66 -1.45 10.68
C MET A 71 -5.89 -2.53 11.45
N GLU A 72 -6.18 -2.70 12.75
CA GLU A 72 -5.54 -3.72 13.59
C GLU A 72 -5.91 -5.15 13.15
N GLN A 73 -7.18 -5.40 12.82
CA GLN A 73 -7.64 -6.68 12.27
C GLN A 73 -6.99 -7.00 10.92
N LEU A 74 -6.95 -6.03 10.00
CA LEU A 74 -6.27 -6.17 8.71
C LEU A 74 -4.79 -6.48 8.91
N LYS A 75 -4.12 -5.79 9.84
CA LYS A 75 -2.71 -6.05 10.16
C LYS A 75 -2.52 -7.47 10.70
N ALA A 76 -3.38 -7.92 11.61
CA ALA A 76 -3.34 -9.26 12.17
C ALA A 76 -3.58 -10.36 11.14
N PHE A 77 -4.35 -10.08 10.07
CA PHE A 77 -4.57 -10.99 8.97
C PHE A 77 -3.43 -10.98 7.94
N LEU A 78 -2.97 -9.80 7.53
CA LEU A 78 -2.04 -9.63 6.41
C LEU A 78 -0.58 -9.93 6.77
N VAL A 79 -0.15 -9.61 7.99
CA VAL A 79 1.24 -9.84 8.41
C VAL A 79 1.61 -11.33 8.42
N PRO A 80 0.78 -12.25 8.97
CA PRO A 80 1.04 -13.69 8.88
C PRO A 80 1.06 -14.23 7.44
N LEU A 81 0.37 -13.58 6.50
CA LEU A 81 0.43 -13.93 5.07
C LEU A 81 1.74 -13.46 4.40
N GLY A 82 2.58 -12.71 5.11
CA GLY A 82 3.86 -12.23 4.61
C GLY A 82 3.83 -10.78 4.12
N CYS A 83 2.76 -10.02 4.35
CA CYS A 83 2.73 -8.59 4.01
C CYS A 83 3.58 -7.77 4.99
N ASP A 84 4.22 -6.71 4.48
CA ASP A 84 5.13 -5.88 5.27
C ASP A 84 4.37 -5.05 6.33
N PRO A 85 4.60 -5.28 7.64
CA PRO A 85 3.95 -4.51 8.71
C PRO A 85 4.35 -3.03 8.71
N ALA A 86 5.47 -2.62 8.09
CA ALA A 86 5.90 -1.23 8.06
C ALA A 86 4.90 -0.35 7.31
N THR A 87 4.22 -0.89 6.30
CA THR A 87 3.20 -0.16 5.53
C THR A 87 1.98 0.24 6.36
N PHE A 88 1.79 -0.31 7.56
CA PHE A 88 0.75 0.12 8.50
C PHE A 88 1.12 1.41 9.25
N LYS A 89 2.39 1.83 9.21
CA LYS A 89 2.83 3.11 9.79
C LYS A 89 2.43 4.25 8.84
N PRO A 90 1.67 5.26 9.30
CA PRO A 90 1.22 6.36 8.44
C PRO A 90 2.34 7.14 7.75
N SER A 91 3.53 7.22 8.37
CA SER A 91 4.69 7.93 7.80
C SER A 91 5.54 7.09 6.85
N GLN A 92 5.18 5.83 6.60
CA GLN A 92 5.99 4.93 5.77
C GLN A 92 5.99 5.41 4.30
N PRO A 93 7.16 5.67 3.70
CA PRO A 93 7.22 5.99 2.29
C PRO A 93 6.92 4.76 1.45
N VAL A 94 6.22 4.98 0.35
CA VAL A 94 5.87 3.93 -0.61
C VAL A 94 6.23 4.42 -2.00
N ARG A 95 6.54 3.46 -2.87
CA ARG A 95 6.86 3.69 -4.28
C ARG A 95 5.64 4.21 -5.03
N ILE A 96 5.89 5.17 -5.93
CA ILE A 96 4.89 5.80 -6.77
C ILE A 96 5.17 5.48 -8.24
N PRO A 97 4.13 5.30 -9.06
CA PRO A 97 4.33 5.09 -10.49
C PRO A 97 4.88 6.34 -11.17
N GLY A 98 5.60 6.14 -12.28
CA GLY A 98 6.26 7.20 -13.04
C GLY A 98 7.70 7.50 -12.60
N ALA A 99 8.13 7.02 -11.43
CA ALA A 99 9.51 7.15 -10.97
C ALA A 99 10.41 6.02 -11.49
N LYS A 100 11.64 6.34 -11.86
CA LYS A 100 12.68 5.32 -12.11
C LYS A 100 13.04 4.63 -10.80
N ARG A 101 13.14 3.30 -10.82
CA ARG A 101 13.73 2.53 -9.71
C ARG A 101 15.26 2.54 -9.82
N ASN A 102 15.75 2.37 -11.04
CA ASN A 102 17.15 2.42 -11.46
C ASN A 102 17.17 2.80 -12.95
N ASP A 103 18.33 2.75 -13.59
CA ASP A 103 18.47 3.17 -14.99
C ASP A 103 17.69 2.30 -16.00
N THR A 104 17.28 1.09 -15.59
CA THR A 104 16.65 0.10 -16.49
C THR A 104 15.19 -0.19 -16.18
N ALA A 105 14.69 0.16 -14.99
CA ALA A 105 13.34 -0.17 -14.56
C ALA A 105 12.57 1.07 -14.07
N TYR A 106 11.32 1.16 -14.54
CA TYR A 106 10.35 2.15 -14.09
C TYR A 106 9.33 1.53 -13.16
N GLN A 107 8.87 2.33 -12.20
CA GLN A 107 7.68 2.04 -11.42
C GLN A 107 6.47 2.40 -12.30
N SER A 108 5.52 1.48 -12.49
CA SER A 108 4.41 1.67 -13.42
C SER A 108 3.07 1.28 -12.81
N PHE A 109 2.00 1.88 -13.31
CA PHE A 109 0.66 1.37 -13.03
C PHE A 109 0.45 0.08 -13.82
N LEU A 110 0.11 -1.00 -13.13
CA LEU A 110 -0.52 -2.16 -13.76
C LEU A 110 -2.03 -1.98 -13.88
N TRP A 111 -2.60 -1.24 -12.93
CA TRP A 111 -4.03 -0.94 -12.90
C TRP A 111 -4.29 0.34 -12.08
N PHE A 112 -5.32 1.10 -12.47
CA PHE A 112 -5.78 2.28 -11.75
C PHE A 112 -7.30 2.47 -11.96
N CYS A 113 -8.02 2.82 -10.88
CA CYS A 113 -9.41 3.24 -10.94
C CYS A 113 -9.63 4.37 -9.94
N LYS A 114 -10.04 5.54 -10.43
CA LYS A 114 -10.23 6.74 -9.63
C LYS A 114 -11.33 6.56 -8.57
N GLU A 115 -12.38 5.83 -8.90
CA GLU A 115 -13.55 5.61 -8.05
C GLU A 115 -13.31 4.52 -7.00
N GLY A 116 -12.28 3.68 -7.20
CA GLY A 116 -12.01 2.48 -6.43
C GLY A 116 -12.96 1.31 -6.79
N LYS A 117 -12.42 0.11 -7.02
CA LYS A 117 -13.17 -1.12 -7.35
C LYS A 117 -12.53 -2.37 -6.76
#